data_AF-A0A7V8WWB8-F1
#
_entry.id   AF-A0A7V8WWB8-F1
#
_cell.length_a   1.000
_cell.length_b   1.000
_cell.length_c   1.000
_cell.angle_alpha   90.00
_cell.angle_beta   90.00
_cell.angle_gamma   90.00
#
_symmetry.space_group_name_H-M   'P 1'
#
loop_
_entity.id
_entity.type
_entity.pdbx_description
1 polymer ?
#
loop_
_entity_poly.entity_id
_entity_poly.type
_entity_poly.pdbx_seq_one_letter_code
_entity_poly.pdbx_strand_id
1 'polypeptide(L)'
;MSDDRTGALRHELVAFNTATASTNKIHDDEVARRYGFAGGLVPGVDVYAYLTHLPVARWGPTWLEQGTISARFRQPVYDGDAV
;
A
#
# COMPACT_ATOMS: atom_id res chain seq x y z
N MET A 1 -9.42 29.56 -19.29
CA MET A 1 -9.19 28.24 -19.90
C MET A 1 -9.14 27.24 -18.76
N SER A 2 -10.30 26.79 -18.32
CA SER A 2 -10.46 25.81 -17.23
C SER A 2 -10.12 24.44 -17.79
N ASP A 3 -8.99 23.90 -17.36
CA ASP A 3 -8.54 22.56 -17.70
C ASP A 3 -9.39 21.53 -16.94
N ASP A 4 -10.37 20.97 -17.65
CA ASP A 4 -11.15 19.81 -17.23
C ASP A 4 -10.25 18.56 -17.24
N ARG A 5 -9.57 18.32 -16.12
CA ARG A 5 -8.84 17.07 -15.85
C ARG A 5 -9.47 16.26 -14.73
N THR A 6 -10.80 16.18 -14.72
CA THR A 6 -11.55 15.39 -13.73
C THR A 6 -11.66 13.92 -14.14
N GLY A 7 -10.63 13.36 -14.78
CA GLY A 7 -10.50 11.91 -14.94
C GLY A 7 -10.22 11.29 -13.59
N ALA A 8 -10.93 10.22 -13.22
CA ALA A 8 -10.64 9.48 -12.00
C ALA A 8 -9.18 8.96 -12.06
N LEU A 9 -8.32 9.48 -11.18
CA LEU A 9 -6.96 8.97 -11.06
C LEU A 9 -7.02 7.53 -10.53
N ARG A 10 -6.44 6.61 -11.29
CA ARG A 10 -6.32 5.20 -10.92
C ARG A 10 -4.85 4.83 -10.86
N HIS A 11 -4.49 4.08 -9.84
CA HIS A 11 -3.19 3.48 -9.70
C HIS A 11 -3.42 2.00 -9.39
N GLU A 12 -2.77 1.13 -10.16
CA GLU A 12 -2.78 -0.32 -9.95
C GLU A 12 -1.34 -0.79 -9.82
N LEU A 13 -1.11 -1.78 -8.96
CA LEU A 13 0.18 -2.43 -8.85
C LEU A 13 0.03 -3.90 -8.40
N VAL A 14 1.12 -4.64 -8.56
CA VAL A 14 1.27 -5.95 -7.94
C VAL A 14 1.99 -5.75 -6.62
N ALA A 15 1.33 -6.10 -5.53
CA ALA A 15 1.86 -5.91 -4.19
C ALA A 15 3.12 -6.76 -3.99
N PHE A 16 4.08 -6.20 -3.26
CA PHE A 16 5.36 -6.86 -3.00
C PHE A 16 5.69 -6.81 -1.51
N ASN A 17 5.92 -7.97 -0.91
CA ASN A 17 6.28 -8.08 0.49
C ASN A 17 7.79 -7.82 0.68
N THR A 18 8.11 -6.60 1.09
CA THR A 18 9.50 -6.18 1.35
C THR A 18 10.09 -6.72 2.66
N ALA A 19 9.26 -7.34 3.52
CA ALA A 19 9.59 -7.59 4.92
C ALA A 19 9.69 -9.07 5.29
N THR A 20 9.90 -9.96 4.31
CA THR A 20 10.05 -11.41 4.54
C THR A 20 11.17 -11.75 5.54
N ALA A 21 12.25 -10.96 5.58
CA ALA A 21 13.36 -11.11 6.52
C ALA A 21 13.20 -10.30 7.83
N SER A 22 12.10 -9.58 8.02
CA SER A 22 11.88 -8.71 9.19
C SER A 22 11.86 -9.49 10.51
N THR A 23 12.17 -8.79 11.61
CA THR A 23 11.98 -9.31 12.98
C THR A 23 10.50 -9.35 13.37
N ASN A 24 9.65 -8.51 12.77
CA ASN A 24 8.21 -8.65 12.85
C ASN A 24 7.74 -9.80 11.93
N LYS A 25 7.64 -11.01 12.50
CA LYS A 25 7.44 -12.23 11.73
C LYS A 25 6.04 -12.42 11.13
N ILE A 26 5.10 -11.49 11.30
CA ILE A 26 3.82 -11.58 10.57
C ILE A 26 3.96 -11.40 9.05
N HIS A 27 5.11 -10.87 8.60
CA HIS A 27 5.49 -10.75 7.19
C HIS A 27 6.19 -12.00 6.65
N ASP A 28 6.50 -12.97 7.52
CA ASP A 28 7.04 -14.27 7.13
C ASP A 28 5.91 -15.23 6.79
N ASP A 29 6.10 -15.97 5.71
CA ASP A 29 5.12 -16.87 5.13
C ASP A 29 4.73 -18.04 6.04
N GLU A 30 5.72 -18.68 6.65
CA GLU A 30 5.49 -19.82 7.54
C GLU A 30 4.83 -19.37 8.84
N VAL A 31 5.31 -18.27 9.41
CA VAL A 31 4.77 -17.73 10.66
C VAL A 31 3.35 -17.23 10.46
N ALA A 32 3.07 -16.44 9.41
CA ALA A 32 1.72 -15.93 9.15
C ALA A 32 0.69 -17.05 8.95
N ARG A 33 1.06 -18.15 8.26
CA ARG A 33 0.20 -19.33 8.12
C ARG A 33 -0.15 -19.98 9.45
N ARG A 34 0.78 -20.01 10.42
CA ARG A 34 0.49 -20.52 11.79
C ARG A 34 -0.53 -19.65 12.54
N TYR A 35 -0.66 -18.38 12.18
CA TYR A 35 -1.68 -17.47 12.72
C TYR A 35 -2.99 -17.46 11.92
N GLY A 36 -3.13 -18.31 10.89
CA GLY A 36 -4.35 -18.46 10.10
C GLY A 36 -4.46 -17.52 8.88
N PHE A 37 -3.37 -16.83 8.50
CA PHE A 37 -3.31 -16.09 7.25
C PHE A 37 -2.88 -16.99 6.07
N ALA A 38 -3.15 -16.57 4.83
CA ALA A 38 -2.74 -17.32 3.64
C ALA A 38 -1.21 -17.35 3.41
N GLY A 39 -0.52 -16.27 3.80
CA GLY A 39 0.91 -16.08 3.67
C GLY A 39 1.36 -14.82 4.42
N GLY A 40 2.63 -14.45 4.26
CA GLY A 40 3.22 -13.27 4.87
C GLY A 40 2.48 -12.01 4.42
N LEU A 41 2.10 -11.16 5.37
CA LEU A 41 1.38 -9.93 5.06
C LEU A 41 2.32 -8.90 4.45
N VAL A 42 1.90 -8.18 3.41
CA VAL A 42 2.61 -6.97 2.97
C VAL A 42 2.53 -5.93 4.11
N PRO A 43 3.65 -5.29 4.48
CA PRO A 43 3.66 -4.27 5.53
C PRO A 43 2.64 -3.16 5.31
N GLY A 44 1.93 -2.76 6.37
CA GLY A 44 0.98 -1.65 6.30
C GLY A 44 1.61 -0.33 5.88
N VAL A 45 2.92 -0.14 6.11
CA VAL A 45 3.67 1.03 5.63
C VAL A 45 3.86 1.01 4.10
N ASP A 46 4.05 -0.18 3.51
CA ASP A 46 4.15 -0.33 2.05
C ASP A 46 2.78 -0.09 1.41
N VAL A 47 1.72 -0.67 1.99
CA VAL A 47 0.34 -0.40 1.56
C VAL A 47 -0.02 1.08 1.70
N TYR A 48 0.42 1.74 2.77
CA TYR A 48 0.25 3.19 2.92
C TYR A 48 1.00 3.94 1.81
N ALA A 49 2.23 3.54 1.48
CA ALA A 49 3.01 4.15 0.41
C ALA A 49 2.28 4.03 -0.95
N TYR A 50 1.65 2.89 -1.25
CA TYR A 50 0.83 2.72 -2.46
C TYR A 50 -0.27 3.78 -2.57
N LEU A 51 -0.95 4.08 -1.45
CA LEU A 51 -2.01 5.09 -1.40
C LEU A 51 -1.51 6.51 -1.68
N THR A 52 -0.21 6.79 -1.45
CA THR A 52 0.36 8.13 -1.68
C THR A 52 0.51 8.49 -3.16
N HIS A 53 0.47 7.51 -4.06
CA HIS A 53 0.58 7.75 -5.51
C HIS A 53 -0.52 8.69 -6.02
N LEU A 54 -1.76 8.55 -5.55
CA LEU A 54 -2.87 9.36 -6.04
C LEU A 54 -2.78 10.83 -5.55
N PRO A 55 -2.55 11.11 -4.25
CA PRO A 55 -2.26 12.46 -3.79
C PRO A 55 -1.07 13.11 -4.49
N VAL A 56 0.03 12.38 -4.70
CA VAL A 56 1.21 12.91 -5.40
C VAL A 56 0.88 13.21 -6.87
N ALA A 57 0.16 12.33 -7.56
CA ALA A 57 -0.28 12.57 -8.93
C ALA A 57 -1.22 13.78 -9.04
N ARG A 58 -2.04 14.03 -8.01
CA ARG A 58 -3.04 15.10 -8.00
C ARG A 58 -2.50 16.46 -7.58
N TRP A 59 -1.62 16.49 -6.58
CA TRP A 59 -1.17 17.71 -5.89
C TRP A 59 0.35 17.94 -5.96
N GLY A 60 1.10 16.99 -6.52
CA GLY A 60 2.55 17.07 -6.65
C GLY A 60 3.31 16.57 -5.41
N PRO A 61 4.64 16.45 -5.51
CA PRO A 61 5.48 15.84 -4.47
C PRO A 61 5.54 16.62 -3.15
N THR A 62 5.30 17.94 -3.15
CA THR A 62 5.22 18.75 -1.92
C THR A 62 4.13 18.24 -0.96
N TRP A 63 3.11 17.55 -1.47
CA TRP A 63 2.12 16.90 -0.62
C TRP A 63 2.75 15.83 0.30
N LEU A 64 3.85 15.17 -0.07
CA LEU A 64 4.55 14.23 0.81
C LEU A 64 5.17 14.91 2.03
N GLU A 65 5.49 16.20 1.92
CA GLU A 65 6.13 16.97 2.99
C GLU A 65 5.11 17.56 3.98
N GLN A 66 3.89 17.84 3.52
CA GLN A 66 2.90 18.64 4.28
C GLN A 66 1.50 18.00 4.37
N GLY A 67 1.25 16.98 3.57
CA GLY A 67 -0.03 16.28 3.48
C GLY A 67 -0.15 15.13 4.47
N THR A 68 -1.37 14.63 4.64
CA THR A 68 -1.66 13.47 5.49
C THR A 68 -2.72 12.58 4.84
N ILE A 69 -2.68 11.29 5.15
CA ILE A 69 -3.76 10.33 4.88
C ILE A 69 -4.15 9.69 6.20
N SER A 70 -5.46 9.55 6.44
CA SER A 70 -5.97 8.61 7.42
C SER A 70 -6.50 7.39 6.69
N ALA A 71 -5.97 6.21 7.02
CA ALA A 71 -6.36 4.96 6.39
C ALA A 71 -6.69 3.90 7.45
N ARG A 72 -7.65 3.03 7.11
CA ARG A 72 -7.95 1.82 7.87
C ARG A 72 -7.91 0.63 6.93
N PHE A 73 -6.89 -0.19 7.05
CA PHE A 73 -6.76 -1.43 6.28
C PHE A 73 -7.80 -2.44 6.79
N ARG A 74 -8.68 -2.88 5.88
CA ARG A 74 -9.81 -3.77 6.21
C ARG A 74 -9.45 -5.24 6.07
N GLN A 75 -8.52 -5.55 5.19
CA GLN A 75 -8.10 -6.90 4.84
C GLN A 75 -6.58 -6.91 4.66
N PRO A 76 -5.91 -8.04 4.91
CA PRO A 76 -4.51 -8.21 4.56
C PRO A 76 -4.30 -8.09 3.06
N VAL A 77 -3.12 -7.60 2.68
CA VAL A 77 -2.59 -7.65 1.31
C VAL A 77 -1.46 -8.68 1.31
N TYR A 78 -1.44 -9.54 0.29
CA TYR A 78 -0.44 -10.57 0.12
C TYR A 78 0.53 -10.24 -1.03
N ASP A 79 1.70 -10.85 -0.99
CA ASP A 79 2.65 -10.78 -2.10
C ASP A 79 1.99 -11.31 -3.39
N GLY A 80 2.10 -10.54 -4.48
CA GLY A 80 1.49 -10.88 -5.76
C GLY A 80 0.03 -10.43 -5.95
N ASP A 81 -0.63 -9.88 -4.93
CA ASP A 81 -1.99 -9.34 -5.08
C ASP A 81 -2.00 -8.15 -6.06
N ALA A 82 -3.00 -8.11 -6.96
CA ALA A 82 -3.28 -6.91 -7.74
C ALA A 82 -4.16 -5.96 -6.91
N VAL A 83 -3.65 -4.75 -6.63
CA VAL A 83 -4.28 -3.74 -5.77
C VAL A 83 -4.37 -2.38 -6.44
#